data_AF-A0A3S0JDR6-F1
#
_entry.id   AF-A0A3S0JDR6-F1
#
_cell.length_a   1.000
_cell.length_b   1.000
_cell.length_c   1.000
_cell.angle_alpha   90.00
_cell.angle_beta   90.00
_cell.angle_gamma   90.00
#
_symmetry.space_group_name_H-M   'P 1'
#
loop_
_entity.id
_entity.type
_entity.pdbx_description
1 polymer ?
#
loop_
_entity_poly.entity_id
_entity_poly.type
_entity_poly.pdbx_seq_one_letter_code
_entity_poly.pdbx_strand_id
1 'polypeptide(L)'
;MAKKRELFFFKTYFKEFYDAQTPKVKQKILWTLKLVEELDQIPETYFKHLTGTDGLYELRVQSGNDIFRIFCFFDRGNLIVVGHGFTKKTPKTPKNELARAAVLKAEYYASQRKPDQP
;
A
#
# COMPACT_ATOMS: atom_id res chain seq x y z
N MET A 1 -12.11 15.01 -10.70
CA MET A 1 -12.84 14.78 -9.43
C MET A 1 -11.99 15.30 -8.28
N ALA A 2 -12.58 15.66 -7.14
CA ALA A 2 -11.80 16.03 -5.96
C ALA A 2 -11.19 14.78 -5.33
N LYS A 3 -9.91 14.84 -4.93
CA LYS A 3 -9.28 13.76 -4.17
C LYS A 3 -9.95 13.64 -2.81
N LYS A 4 -10.37 12.43 -2.45
CA LYS A 4 -10.95 12.07 -1.14
C LYS A 4 -9.87 11.63 -0.15
N ARG A 5 -8.79 11.05 -0.67
CA ARG A 5 -7.66 10.53 0.10
C ARG A 5 -6.36 11.01 -0.49
N GLU A 6 -5.36 11.18 0.37
CA GLU A 6 -3.99 11.51 -0.02
C GLU A 6 -3.12 10.27 0.08
N LEU A 7 -2.21 10.09 -0.87
CA LEU A 7 -1.24 9.00 -0.85
C LEU A 7 0.13 9.53 -0.45
N PHE A 8 0.71 8.96 0.60
CA PHE A 8 2.08 9.22 1.01
C PHE A 8 2.93 7.97 0.82
N PHE A 9 3.95 8.05 -0.02
CA PHE A 9 4.86 6.93 -0.29
C PHE A 9 6.00 6.93 0.73
N PHE A 10 6.04 5.94 1.61
CA PHE A 10 7.06 5.87 2.66
C PHE A 10 8.38 5.35 2.11
N LYS A 11 9.41 6.20 2.16
CA LYS A 11 10.76 5.93 1.62
C LYS A 11 10.72 5.48 0.15
N THR A 12 11.59 4.56 -0.24
CA THR A 12 11.75 4.07 -1.63
C THR A 12 11.10 2.71 -1.88
N TYR A 13 10.54 2.04 -0.87
CA TYR A 13 10.08 0.65 -0.99
C TYR A 13 9.03 0.44 -2.09
N PHE A 14 8.02 1.32 -2.14
CA PHE A 14 7.04 1.27 -3.22
C PHE A 14 7.67 1.59 -4.57
N LYS A 15 8.54 2.61 -4.63
CA LYS A 15 9.16 3.06 -5.87
C LYS A 15 10.03 1.96 -6.49
N GLU A 16 10.85 1.30 -5.69
CA GLU A 16 11.67 0.16 -6.12
C GLU A 16 10.82 -0.98 -6.67
N PHE A 17 9.75 -1.33 -5.97
CA PHE A 17 8.79 -2.33 -6.45
C PHE A 17 8.14 -1.89 -7.76
N TYR A 18 7.64 -0.65 -7.84
CA TYR A 18 6.95 -0.11 -9.01
C TYR A 18 7.87 -0.06 -10.22
N ASP A 19 9.12 0.41 -10.06
CA ASP A 19 10.08 0.57 -11.14
C ASP A 19 10.49 -0.76 -11.77
N ALA A 20 10.50 -1.85 -10.99
CA ALA A 20 10.76 -3.20 -11.47
C ALA A 20 9.61 -3.79 -12.32
N GLN A 21 8.43 -3.15 -12.38
CA GLN A 21 7.28 -3.69 -13.11
C GLN A 21 7.28 -3.34 -14.60
N THR A 22 6.57 -4.15 -15.39
CA THR A 22 6.35 -3.87 -16.81
C THR A 22 5.47 -2.63 -17.00
N PRO A 23 5.56 -1.92 -18.16
CA PRO A 23 4.74 -0.73 -18.42
C PRO A 23 3.23 -0.96 -18.22
N LYS A 24 2.73 -2.13 -18.63
CA LYS A 24 1.32 -2.52 -18.46
C LYS A 24 0.93 -2.64 -16.99
N VAL A 25 1.78 -3.23 -16.15
CA VAL A 25 1.54 -3.37 -14.72
C VAL A 25 1.64 -2.01 -14.04
N LYS A 26 2.64 -1.20 -14.39
CA LYS A 26 2.79 0.19 -13.91
C LYS A 26 1.52 1.01 -14.15
N GLN A 27 0.97 0.96 -15.35
CA GLN A 27 -0.28 1.67 -15.69
C GLN A 27 -1.45 1.20 -14.82
N LYS A 28 -1.59 -0.11 -14.60
CA LYS A 28 -2.63 -0.65 -13.72
C LYS A 28 -2.44 -0.22 -12.27
N ILE A 29 -1.22 -0.22 -11.75
CA ILE A 29 -0.92 0.26 -10.40
C ILE A 29 -1.34 1.73 -10.25
N LEU A 30 -0.94 2.60 -11.18
CA LEU A 30 -1.33 4.02 -11.15
C LEU A 30 -2.85 4.20 -11.21
N TRP A 31 -3.52 3.41 -12.05
CA TRP A 31 -4.98 3.46 -12.14
C TRP A 31 -5.65 3.03 -10.83
N THR A 32 -5.17 1.96 -10.18
CA THR A 32 -5.69 1.51 -8.88
C THR A 32 -5.42 2.53 -7.78
N LEU A 33 -4.24 3.16 -7.74
CA LEU A 33 -3.94 4.25 -6.80
C LEU A 33 -4.91 5.43 -6.99
N LYS A 34 -5.20 5.80 -8.24
CA LYS A 34 -6.17 6.85 -8.55
C LYS A 34 -7.58 6.50 -8.06
N LEU A 35 -8.03 5.26 -8.21
CA LEU A 35 -9.32 4.83 -7.66
C LEU A 35 -9.37 4.98 -6.14
N VAL A 36 -8.29 4.62 -5.44
CA VAL A 36 -8.18 4.76 -3.99
C VAL A 36 -8.27 6.24 -3.56
N GLU A 37 -7.64 7.14 -4.33
CA GLU A 37 -7.68 8.59 -4.10
C GLU A 37 -9.06 9.19 -4.33
N GLU A 38 -9.80 8.76 -5.36
CA GLU A 38 -10.99 9.47 -5.85
C GLU A 38 -12.34 8.89 -5.41
N LEU A 39 -12.44 7.57 -5.19
CA LEU A 39 -13.72 6.93 -4.88
C LEU A 39 -14.12 7.12 -3.42
N ASP A 40 -15.38 7.45 -3.14
CA ASP A 40 -15.90 7.48 -1.77
C ASP A 40 -15.85 6.09 -1.13
N GLN A 41 -16.37 5.08 -1.84
CA GLN A 41 -16.31 3.67 -1.46
C GLN A 41 -15.42 2.90 -2.44
N ILE A 42 -14.30 2.37 -1.94
CA ILE A 42 -13.36 1.62 -2.76
C ILE A 42 -13.76 0.15 -2.76
N PRO A 43 -13.94 -0.50 -3.93
CA PRO A 43 -14.25 -1.92 -3.97
C PRO A 43 -13.16 -2.79 -3.32
N GLU A 44 -13.56 -3.81 -2.56
CA GLU A 44 -12.62 -4.78 -1.93
C GLU A 44 -11.75 -5.53 -2.95
N THR A 45 -12.19 -5.58 -4.21
CA THR A 45 -11.41 -6.15 -5.31
C THR A 45 -10.10 -5.41 -5.56
N TYR A 46 -10.06 -4.11 -5.23
CA TYR A 46 -8.91 -3.23 -5.43
C TYR A 46 -8.24 -2.80 -4.13
N PHE A 47 -9.00 -2.66 -3.04
CA PHE A 47 -8.49 -2.18 -1.76
C PHE A 47 -9.14 -2.95 -0.61
N LYS A 48 -8.34 -3.76 0.08
CA LYS A 48 -8.86 -4.69 1.09
C LYS A 48 -8.19 -4.50 2.44
N HIS A 49 -8.98 -4.44 3.50
CA HIS A 49 -8.51 -4.52 4.87
C HIS A 49 -8.00 -5.94 5.18
N LEU A 50 -6.83 -6.03 5.81
CA LEU A 50 -6.24 -7.28 6.29
C LEU A 50 -6.68 -7.53 7.73
N THR A 51 -7.76 -8.28 7.91
CA THR A 51 -8.26 -8.64 9.24
C THR A 51 -7.22 -9.44 10.03
N GLY A 52 -7.14 -9.17 11.34
CA GLY A 52 -6.13 -9.77 12.22
C GLY A 52 -4.75 -9.11 12.14
N THR A 53 -4.63 -7.99 11.43
CA THR A 53 -3.46 -7.10 11.51
C THR A 53 -3.84 -5.81 12.23
N ASP A 54 -2.84 -5.08 12.71
CA ASP A 54 -3.04 -3.74 13.25
C ASP A 54 -3.25 -2.72 12.10
N GLY A 55 -4.46 -2.69 11.54
CA GLY A 55 -4.91 -1.67 10.57
C GLY A 55 -4.18 -1.65 9.23
N LEU A 56 -3.66 -2.79 8.76
CA LEU A 56 -3.05 -2.88 7.43
C LEU A 56 -4.10 -3.13 6.34
N TYR A 57 -3.86 -2.52 5.19
CA TYR A 57 -4.65 -2.66 3.98
C TYR A 57 -3.75 -3.13 2.83
N GLU A 58 -4.36 -3.73 1.81
CA GLU A 58 -3.69 -4.13 0.58
C GLU A 58 -4.39 -3.54 -0.65
N LEU A 59 -3.61 -2.91 -1.55
CA LEU A 59 -4.05 -2.67 -2.92
C LEU A 59 -3.82 -3.94 -3.73
N ARG A 60 -4.83 -4.35 -4.50
CA ARG A 60 -4.82 -5.55 -5.33
C ARG A 60 -4.82 -5.15 -6.79
N VAL A 61 -3.75 -5.50 -7.49
CA VAL A 61 -3.61 -5.25 -8.93
C VAL A 61 -3.40 -6.57 -9.64
N GLN A 62 -4.33 -6.95 -10.51
CA GLN A 62 -4.23 -8.18 -11.30
C GLN A 62 -3.79 -7.89 -12.73
N SER A 63 -2.80 -8.63 -13.22
CA SER A 63 -2.37 -8.58 -14.61
C SER A 63 -2.09 -9.98 -15.13
N GLY A 64 -2.97 -10.50 -15.99
CA GLY A 64 -2.92 -11.89 -16.40
C GLY A 64 -3.12 -12.81 -15.19
N ASN A 65 -2.17 -13.74 -15.01
CA ASN A 65 -2.18 -14.70 -13.91
C ASN A 65 -1.48 -14.16 -12.64
N ASP A 66 -0.80 -13.02 -12.73
CA ASP A 66 -0.07 -12.43 -11.61
C ASP A 66 -0.95 -11.47 -10.81
N ILE A 67 -0.80 -11.54 -9.48
CA ILE A 67 -1.43 -10.62 -8.54
C ILE A 67 -0.33 -9.84 -7.81
N PHE A 68 -0.36 -8.53 -7.98
CA PHE A 68 0.54 -7.58 -7.34
C PHE A 68 -0.20 -6.99 -6.14
N ARG A 69 0.43 -7.04 -4.96
CA ARG A 69 -0.13 -6.55 -3.72
C ARG A 69 0.76 -5.44 -3.18
N ILE A 70 0.16 -4.33 -2.81
CA ILE A 70 0.88 -3.19 -2.21
C ILE A 70 0.27 -2.98 -0.83
N PHE A 71 1.08 -3.13 0.22
CA PHE A 71 0.62 -2.92 1.58
C PHE A 71 0.69 -1.46 1.98
N CYS A 72 -0.35 -1.01 2.66
CA CYS A 72 -0.51 0.36 3.12
C CYS A 72 -1.32 0.38 4.42
N PHE A 73 -1.44 1.55 5.03
CA PHE A 73 -2.28 1.79 6.19
C PHE A 73 -2.77 3.22 6.20
N PHE A 74 -3.84 3.49 6.93
CA PHE A 74 -4.30 4.85 7.15
C PHE A 74 -3.49 5.53 8.25
N ASP A 75 -3.13 6.79 8.02
CA ASP A 75 -2.72 7.73 9.05
C ASP A 75 -3.70 8.91 9.08
N ARG A 76 -3.76 9.61 10.22
CA ARG A 76 -4.47 10.89 10.46
C ARG A 76 -5.46 11.30 9.36
N GLY A 77 -6.74 10.97 9.56
CA GLY A 77 -7.82 11.32 8.63
C GLY A 77 -7.80 10.44 7.38
N ASN A 78 -7.62 11.07 6.22
CA ASN A 78 -7.71 10.41 4.90
C ASN A 78 -6.34 10.17 4.24
N LEU A 79 -5.25 10.19 5.03
CA LEU A 79 -3.91 9.91 4.53
C LEU A 79 -3.68 8.39 4.47
N ILE A 80 -3.29 7.89 3.30
CA ILE A 80 -2.88 6.49 3.13
C ILE A 80 -1.37 6.47 2.96
N VAL A 81 -0.69 5.82 3.90
CA VAL A 81 0.75 5.57 3.83
C VAL A 81 0.99 4.29 3.05
N VAL A 82 1.56 4.43 1.85
CA VAL A 82 1.92 3.35 0.95
C VAL A 82 3.31 2.84 1.32
N GLY A 83 3.39 1.57 1.73
CA GLY A 83 4.62 0.91 2.17
C GLY A 83 5.34 0.20 1.02
N HIS A 84 5.40 -1.14 1.08
CA HIS A 84 6.06 -1.96 0.08
C HIS A 84 5.04 -2.76 -0.75
N GLY A 85 5.44 -3.15 -1.95
CA GLY A 85 4.67 -4.05 -2.80
C GLY A 85 5.45 -5.34 -3.12
N PHE A 86 4.70 -6.38 -3.47
CA PHE A 86 5.26 -7.66 -3.89
C PHE A 86 4.36 -8.34 -4.92
N THR A 87 4.97 -9.21 -5.73
CA THR A 87 4.26 -10.05 -6.69
C THR A 87 3.98 -11.41 -6.05
N LYS A 88 2.70 -11.75 -5.92
CA LYS A 88 2.29 -13.02 -5.34
C LYS A 88 2.45 -14.13 -6.38
N LYS A 89 3.48 -14.96 -6.21
CA LYS A 89 3.72 -16.17 -7.02
C LYS A 89 3.15 -17.46 -6.40
N THR A 90 2.71 -17.40 -5.14
CA THR A 90 2.20 -18.56 -4.39
C THR A 90 0.79 -18.29 -3.84
N PRO A 91 -0.04 -19.32 -3.57
CA PRO A 91 -1.44 -19.13 -3.15
C PRO A 91 -1.61 -18.45 -1.78
N LYS A 92 -0.67 -18.65 -0.85
CA LYS A 92 -0.72 -18.05 0.50
C LYS A 92 0.07 -16.74 0.53
N THR A 93 -0.46 -15.76 1.25
CA THR A 93 0.30 -14.52 1.51
C THR A 93 1.52 -14.89 2.36
N PRO A 94 2.76 -14.58 1.93
CA PRO A 94 3.93 -14.91 2.73
C PRO A 94 3.86 -14.16 4.06
N LYS A 95 3.96 -14.89 5.18
CA LYS A 95 3.94 -14.28 6.53
C LYS A 95 5.01 -13.19 6.68
N ASN A 96 6.12 -13.34 5.96
CA ASN A 96 7.23 -12.39 5.95
C ASN A 96 6.84 -11.01 5.42
N GLU A 97 5.98 -10.92 4.39
CA GLU A 97 5.54 -9.62 3.86
C GLU A 97 4.60 -8.91 4.84
N LEU A 98 3.76 -9.65 5.56
CA LEU A 98 2.91 -9.09 6.61
C LEU A 98 3.76 -8.55 7.78
N ALA A 99 4.75 -9.33 8.22
CA ALA A 99 5.69 -8.90 9.24
C ALA A 99 6.46 -7.64 8.80
N ARG A 100 6.92 -7.60 7.53
CA ARG A 100 7.57 -6.42 6.95
C ARG A 100 6.65 -5.21 6.96
N ALA A 101 5.38 -5.36 6.60
CA ALA A 101 4.42 -4.24 6.63
C ALA A 101 4.22 -3.68 8.04
N ALA A 102 4.13 -4.56 9.04
CA ALA A 102 4.02 -4.15 10.44
C ALA A 102 5.28 -3.38 10.90
N VAL A 103 6.47 -3.85 10.54
CA VAL A 103 7.74 -3.15 10.83
C VAL A 103 7.77 -1.77 10.17
N LEU A 104 7.39 -1.66 8.89
CA LEU A 104 7.34 -0.38 8.18
C LEU A 104 6.34 0.59 8.80
N LYS A 105 5.17 0.09 9.25
CA LYS A 105 4.19 0.90 9.98
C LYS A 105 4.80 1.46 11.26
N ALA A 106 5.44 0.61 12.08
CA ALA A 106 6.09 1.04 13.31
C ALA A 106 7.21 2.06 13.04
N GLU A 107 8.02 1.83 12.01
CA GLU A 107 9.09 2.74 11.61
C GLU A 107 8.55 4.10 11.15
N TYR A 108 7.47 4.12 10.37
CA TYR A 108 6.80 5.35 9.98
C TYR A 108 6.38 6.16 11.22
N TYR A 109 5.67 5.56 12.18
CA TYR A 109 5.25 6.27 13.39
C TYR A 109 6.43 6.72 14.26
N ALA A 110 7.50 5.92 14.34
CA ALA A 110 8.71 6.32 15.03
C ALA A 110 9.38 7.54 14.37
N SER A 111 9.40 7.60 13.04
CA SER A 111 9.94 8.75 12.30
C SER A 111 9.10 10.03 12.43
N GLN A 112 7.80 9.89 12.73
CA GLN A 112 6.89 11.01 12.97
C GLN A 112 6.99 11.58 14.39
N ARG A 113 7.48 10.80 15.36
CA ARG A 113 7.87 11.32 16.67
C ARG A 113 9.17 12.08 16.48
N LYS A 114 9.07 13.41 16.31
CA LYS A 114 10.23 14.27 16.56
C LYS A 114 10.76 13.93 17.97
N PRO A 115 12.07 13.79 18.19
CA PRO A 115 12.59 13.82 19.56
C PRO A 115 12.12 15.15 20.14
N ASP A 116 11.55 15.11 21.35
CA ASP A 116 11.23 16.31 22.10
C ASP A 116 12.43 17.27 22.00
N GLN A 117 12.19 18.40 21.36
CA GLN A 117 13.18 19.46 21.26
C GLN A 117 13.31 20.04 22.67
N PRO A 118 14.50 20.03 23.29
CA PRO A 118 14.69 20.55 24.64
C PRO A 118 14.34 22.04 24.72
#